data_AF-A0A9D5SHF4-F1
#
_entry.id   AF-A0A9D5SHF4-F1
#
_cell.length_a   1.000
_cell.length_b   1.000
_cell.length_c   1.000
_cell.angle_alpha   90.00
_cell.angle_beta   90.00
_cell.angle_gamma   90.00
#
_symmetry.space_group_name_H-M   'P 1'
#
loop_
_entity.id
_entity.type
_entity.pdbx_description
1 polymer ?
#
loop_
_entity_poly.entity_id
_entity_poly.type
_entity_poly.pdbx_seq_one_letter_code
_entity_poly.pdbx_strand_id
1 'polypeptide(L)'
;MNVFRNNKFRKFCLYYKGESENPFEHGWTDALFWELEFQYLKDLDSTEWEVQARNYIKNNQDKKNYMTDPDVPIENKGFVMFAEAMLEKWLPLDVHLIFEYGKKRVKYM
;
A
#
# COMPACT_ATOMS: atom_id res chain seq x y z
N MET A 1 -4.45 -24.29 -0.80
CA MET A 1 -5.18 -23.35 0.08
C MET A 1 -4.98 -21.95 -0.48
N ASN A 2 -6.06 -21.22 -0.78
CA ASN A 2 -5.96 -19.82 -1.21
C ASN A 2 -5.76 -18.97 0.05
N VAL A 3 -4.50 -18.63 0.34
CA VAL A 3 -4.10 -17.97 1.60
C VAL A 3 -4.54 -16.49 1.64
N PHE A 4 -4.83 -15.90 0.48
CA PHE A 4 -5.17 -14.49 0.35
C PHE A 4 -6.67 -14.26 0.21
N ARG A 5 -7.26 -13.50 1.14
CA ARG A 5 -8.69 -13.11 1.09
C ARG A 5 -8.93 -11.84 0.26
N ASN A 6 -7.87 -11.10 -0.06
CA ASN A 6 -7.89 -9.78 -0.68
C ASN A 6 -7.54 -9.77 -2.17
N ASN A 7 -8.08 -10.72 -2.94
CA ASN A 7 -7.80 -10.82 -4.39
C ASN A 7 -8.12 -9.54 -5.18
N LYS A 8 -9.06 -8.71 -4.70
CA LYS A 8 -9.37 -7.40 -5.32
C LYS A 8 -8.18 -6.44 -5.34
N PHE A 9 -7.25 -6.58 -4.40
CA PHE A 9 -6.07 -5.73 -4.27
C PHE A 9 -4.85 -6.25 -5.04
N ARG A 10 -4.84 -7.54 -5.37
CA ARG A 10 -3.71 -8.18 -6.05
C ARG A 10 -3.39 -7.51 -7.39
N LYS A 11 -4.39 -6.97 -8.08
CA LYS A 11 -4.21 -6.23 -9.34
C LYS A 11 -3.40 -4.93 -9.19
N PHE A 12 -3.29 -4.40 -7.96
CA PHE A 12 -2.56 -3.19 -7.67
C PHE A 12 -1.15 -3.45 -7.13
N CYS A 13 -0.80 -4.70 -6.81
CA CYS A 13 0.53 -5.08 -6.32
C CYS A 13 1.58 -4.92 -7.42
N LEU A 14 2.63 -4.15 -7.14
CA LEU A 14 3.75 -3.96 -8.05
C LEU A 14 4.84 -5.00 -7.84
N TYR A 15 5.09 -5.40 -6.59
CA TYR A 15 6.17 -6.29 -6.21
C TYR A 15 5.70 -7.72 -5.95
N TYR A 16 4.61 -7.90 -5.20
CA TYR A 16 4.06 -9.22 -4.94
C TYR A 16 3.26 -9.72 -6.15
N LYS A 17 3.69 -10.83 -6.80
CA LYS A 17 2.99 -11.44 -7.93
C LYS A 17 2.39 -12.81 -7.64
N GLY A 18 2.60 -13.36 -6.45
CA GLY A 18 2.07 -14.68 -6.07
C GLY A 18 3.13 -15.66 -5.61
N GLU A 19 4.38 -15.20 -5.50
CA GLU A 19 5.51 -15.97 -5.01
C GLU A 19 5.26 -16.44 -3.57
N SER A 20 5.86 -17.57 -3.21
CA SER A 20 5.83 -18.08 -1.84
C SER A 20 6.82 -17.36 -0.93
N GLU A 21 7.86 -16.76 -1.50
CA GLU A 21 8.99 -16.14 -0.80
C GLU A 21 9.41 -14.86 -1.52
N ASN A 22 10.09 -13.97 -0.81
CA ASN A 22 10.52 -12.66 -1.33
C ASN A 22 11.69 -12.84 -2.33
N PRO A 23 11.53 -12.47 -3.61
CA PRO A 23 12.56 -12.69 -4.62
C PRO A 23 13.68 -11.64 -4.60
N PHE A 24 13.57 -10.58 -3.78
CA PHE A 24 14.47 -9.41 -3.82
C PHE A 24 15.62 -9.51 -2.81
N GLU A 25 16.38 -10.62 -2.79
CA GLU A 25 17.47 -10.90 -1.83
C GLU A 25 18.52 -9.77 -1.66
N HIS A 26 18.64 -8.86 -2.62
CA HIS A 26 19.63 -7.78 -2.61
C HIS A 26 19.05 -6.36 -2.72
N GLY A 27 17.74 -6.21 -2.89
CA GLY A 27 17.09 -4.91 -3.06
C GLY A 27 16.31 -4.50 -1.82
N TRP A 28 16.89 -3.67 -0.94
CA TRP A 28 16.27 -3.32 0.34
C TRP A 28 14.86 -2.73 0.20
N THR A 29 14.69 -1.78 -0.74
CA THR A 29 13.40 -1.12 -1.00
C THR A 29 12.37 -2.04 -1.65
N ASP A 30 12.78 -2.84 -2.63
CA ASP A 30 11.87 -3.76 -3.33
C ASP A 30 11.44 -4.92 -2.43
N ALA A 31 12.38 -5.44 -1.63
CA ALA A 31 12.09 -6.45 -0.61
C ALA A 31 11.10 -5.92 0.44
N LEU A 32 11.27 -4.68 0.89
CA LEU A 32 10.37 -4.02 1.84
C LEU A 32 8.96 -3.87 1.28
N PHE A 33 8.82 -3.37 0.04
CA PHE A 33 7.50 -3.21 -0.55
C PHE A 33 6.84 -4.52 -0.96
N TRP A 34 7.62 -5.54 -1.31
CA TRP A 34 7.11 -6.90 -1.47
C TRP A 34 6.48 -7.40 -0.16
N GLU A 35 7.17 -7.21 0.98
CA GLU A 35 6.67 -7.63 2.29
C GLU A 35 5.40 -6.85 2.69
N LEU A 36 5.37 -5.54 2.44
CA LEU A 36 4.18 -4.72 2.68
C LEU A 36 2.99 -5.20 1.85
N GLU A 37 3.18 -5.46 0.56
CA GLU A 37 2.11 -5.97 -0.31
C GLU A 37 1.64 -7.37 0.12
N PHE A 38 2.57 -8.25 0.49
CA PHE A 38 2.26 -9.58 1.00
C PHE A 38 1.44 -9.53 2.30
N GLN A 39 1.87 -8.70 3.27
CA GLN A 39 1.15 -8.53 4.53
C GLN A 39 -0.23 -7.91 4.31
N TYR A 40 -0.34 -6.90 3.45
CA TYR A 40 -1.63 -6.27 3.14
C TYR A 40 -2.63 -7.26 2.50
N LEU A 41 -2.15 -8.17 1.65
CA LEU A 41 -2.99 -9.21 1.06
C LEU A 41 -3.40 -10.31 2.06
N LYS A 42 -2.61 -10.51 3.12
CA LYS A 42 -2.92 -11.42 4.22
C LYS A 42 -3.79 -10.79 5.30
N ASP A 43 -3.74 -9.47 5.44
CA ASP A 43 -4.49 -8.72 6.43
C ASP A 43 -6.00 -8.95 6.24
N LEU A 44 -6.65 -9.41 7.30
CA LEU A 44 -8.09 -9.74 7.29
C LEU A 44 -8.95 -8.47 7.21
N ASP A 45 -8.40 -7.32 7.59
CA ASP A 45 -9.10 -6.06 7.74
C ASP A 45 -8.69 -5.02 6.68
N SER A 46 -8.31 -5.44 5.47
CA SER A 46 -7.98 -4.53 4.36
C SER A 46 -9.04 -3.47 4.04
N THR A 47 -10.31 -3.78 4.35
CA THR A 47 -11.44 -2.85 4.28
C THR A 47 -11.37 -1.71 5.30
N GLU A 48 -10.74 -1.92 6.46
CA GLU A 48 -10.52 -0.86 7.45
C GLU A 48 -9.64 0.25 6.87
N TRP A 49 -8.57 -0.12 6.18
CA TRP A 49 -7.67 0.84 5.53
C TRP A 49 -8.37 1.66 4.42
N GLU A 50 -9.30 1.05 3.68
CA GLU A 50 -10.15 1.80 2.74
C GLU A 50 -11.08 2.79 3.46
N VAL A 51 -11.67 2.39 4.60
CA VAL A 51 -12.51 3.27 5.42
C VAL A 51 -11.70 4.45 5.95
N GLN A 52 -10.50 4.19 6.46
CA GLN A 52 -9.57 5.24 6.89
C GLN A 52 -9.23 6.19 5.73
N ALA A 53 -8.97 5.65 4.53
CA ALA A 53 -8.68 6.46 3.35
C ALA A 53 -9.89 7.34 2.94
N ARG A 54 -11.11 6.81 2.99
CA ARG A 54 -12.34 7.60 2.72
C ARG A 54 -12.52 8.70 3.75
N ASN A 55 -12.29 8.42 5.02
CA ASN A 55 -12.39 9.40 6.10
C ASN A 55 -11.35 10.51 5.92
N TYR A 56 -10.12 10.16 5.54
CA TYR A 56 -9.09 11.14 5.25
C TYR A 56 -9.49 12.07 4.10
N ILE A 57 -9.97 11.52 2.97
CA ILE A 57 -10.42 12.32 1.82
C ILE A 57 -11.52 13.28 2.26
N LYS A 58 -12.53 12.79 2.99
CA LYS A 58 -13.66 13.60 3.48
C LYS A 58 -13.18 14.78 4.34
N ASN A 59 -12.15 14.57 5.15
CA ASN A 59 -11.62 15.58 6.07
C ASN A 59 -10.55 16.51 5.45
N ASN A 60 -10.11 16.24 4.21
CA ASN A 60 -9.00 16.96 3.58
C ASN A 60 -9.30 17.32 2.11
N GLN A 61 -10.57 17.54 1.75
CA GLN A 61 -11.00 17.80 0.36
C GLN A 61 -10.35 19.05 -0.27
N ASP A 62 -9.88 19.97 0.56
CA ASP A 62 -9.19 21.21 0.18
C ASP A 62 -7.71 21.00 -0.17
N LYS A 63 -7.13 19.86 0.23
CA LYS A 63 -5.73 19.52 -0.05
C LYS A 63 -5.61 18.89 -1.43
N LYS A 64 -4.52 19.20 -2.13
CA LYS A 64 -4.13 18.53 -3.38
C LYS A 64 -2.92 17.64 -3.15
N ASN A 65 -3.18 16.35 -2.91
CA ASN A 65 -2.15 15.33 -2.72
C ASN A 65 -2.62 13.97 -3.26
N TYR A 66 -1.73 12.98 -3.28
CA TYR A 66 -2.03 11.62 -3.75
C TYR A 66 -3.28 11.00 -3.09
N MET A 67 -3.47 11.25 -1.79
CA MET A 67 -4.60 10.70 -1.02
C MET A 67 -5.94 11.35 -1.41
N THR A 68 -5.93 12.57 -1.92
CA THR A 68 -7.12 13.35 -2.30
C THR A 68 -7.38 13.36 -3.81
N ASP A 69 -6.43 12.86 -4.60
CA ASP A 69 -6.52 12.72 -6.06
C ASP A 69 -7.66 11.76 -6.47
N PRO A 70 -8.69 12.22 -7.22
CA PRO A 70 -9.82 11.37 -7.60
C PRO A 70 -9.46 10.25 -8.59
N ASP A 71 -8.35 10.37 -9.33
CA ASP A 71 -7.93 9.39 -10.33
C ASP A 71 -7.23 8.18 -9.68
N VAL A 72 -6.81 8.30 -8.42
CA VAL A 72 -6.20 7.21 -7.66
C VAL A 72 -7.29 6.34 -7.01
N PRO A 73 -7.33 5.03 -7.29
CA PRO A 73 -8.28 4.10 -6.68
C PRO A 73 -8.21 4.10 -5.15
N ILE A 74 -9.36 3.96 -4.48
CA ILE A 74 -9.43 3.98 -3.03
C ILE A 74 -8.62 2.85 -2.38
N GLU A 75 -8.54 1.71 -3.07
CA GLU A 75 -7.75 0.56 -2.67
C GLU A 75 -6.25 0.89 -2.57
N ASN A 76 -5.76 1.70 -3.50
CA ASN A 76 -4.37 2.16 -3.49
C ASN A 76 -4.08 3.16 -2.38
N LYS A 77 -5.07 3.99 -2.05
CA LYS A 77 -4.98 4.92 -0.91
C LYS A 77 -5.00 4.16 0.42
N GLY A 78 -5.84 3.13 0.52
CA GLY A 78 -5.85 2.22 1.66
C GLY A 78 -4.51 1.52 1.86
N PHE A 79 -3.90 1.02 0.79
CA PHE A 79 -2.56 0.44 0.86
C PHE A 79 -1.50 1.45 1.33
N VAL A 80 -1.55 2.70 0.87
CA VAL A 80 -0.60 3.75 1.31
C VAL A 80 -0.71 3.99 2.81
N MET A 81 -1.93 4.05 3.36
CA MET A 81 -2.14 4.19 4.81
C MET A 81 -1.63 2.98 5.60
N PHE A 82 -1.90 1.77 5.11
CA PHE A 82 -1.36 0.56 5.72
C PHE A 82 0.17 0.58 5.73
N ALA A 83 0.79 0.94 4.59
CA ALA A 83 2.23 0.99 4.46
C ALA A 83 2.83 2.04 5.40
N GLU A 84 2.19 3.20 5.56
CA GLU A 84 2.55 4.23 6.53
C GLU A 84 2.54 3.70 7.96
N ALA A 85 1.45 3.08 8.39
CA ALA A 85 1.35 2.52 9.74
C ALA A 85 2.36 1.38 9.99
N MET A 86 2.61 0.52 9.01
CA MET A 86 3.59 -0.55 9.14
C MET A 86 5.02 -0.03 9.18
N LEU A 87 5.35 0.98 8.38
CA LEU A 87 6.69 1.55 8.38
C LEU A 87 6.95 2.43 9.60
N GLU A 88 5.96 3.13 10.14
CA GLU A 88 6.11 3.77 11.44
C GLU A 88 6.51 2.75 12.53
N LYS A 89 5.94 1.54 12.45
CA LYS A 89 6.28 0.45 13.37
C LYS A 89 7.63 -0.21 13.10
N TRP A 90 7.97 -0.44 11.84
CA TRP A 90 9.17 -1.21 11.45
C TRP A 90 10.42 -0.35 11.26
N LEU A 91 10.26 0.85 10.72
CA LEU A 91 11.31 1.77 10.31
C LEU A 91 10.88 3.24 10.59
N PRO A 92 10.73 3.64 11.86
CA PRO A 92 10.18 4.94 12.25
C PRO A 92 10.97 6.16 11.73
N LEU A 93 12.23 5.98 11.29
CA LEU A 93 13.06 7.05 10.74
C LEU A 93 12.85 7.28 9.23
N ASP A 94 12.17 6.38 8.52
CA ASP A 94 12.13 6.33 7.04
C ASP A 94 10.72 6.46 6.43
N VAL A 95 9.75 7.02 7.17
CA VAL A 95 8.34 7.16 6.75
C VAL A 95 8.15 7.94 5.42
N HIS A 96 9.11 8.78 5.04
CA HIS A 96 9.09 9.55 3.79
C HIS A 96 9.09 8.69 2.51
N LEU A 97 9.57 7.43 2.58
CA LEU A 97 9.62 6.50 1.45
C LEU A 97 8.24 6.14 0.88
N ILE A 98 7.18 6.21 1.68
CA ILE A 98 5.81 5.84 1.28
C ILE A 98 5.22 6.78 0.24
N PHE A 99 5.38 8.08 0.43
CA PHE A 99 4.79 9.06 -0.49
C PHE A 99 5.49 9.04 -1.85
N GLU A 100 6.80 8.79 -1.89
CA GLU A 100 7.52 8.57 -3.14
C GLU A 100 7.09 7.28 -3.84
N TYR A 101 6.84 6.22 -3.08
CA TYR A 101 6.33 4.97 -3.61
C TYR A 101 4.90 5.09 -4.16
N GLY A 102 4.01 5.77 -3.44
CA GLY A 102 2.66 6.09 -3.91
C GLY A 102 2.67 6.84 -5.25
N LYS A 103 3.54 7.85 -5.40
CA LYS A 103 3.72 8.56 -6.67
C LYS A 103 4.17 7.63 -7.80
N LYS A 104 5.13 6.72 -7.53
CA LYS A 104 5.57 5.73 -8.54
C LYS A 104 4.42 4.81 -8.96
N ARG A 105 3.53 4.42 -8.05
CA ARG A 105 2.34 3.60 -8.36
C ARG A 105 1.40 4.24 -9.37
N VAL A 106 1.19 5.57 -9.33
CA VAL A 106 0.34 6.27 -10.33
C VAL A 106 0.87 6.12 -11.74
N LYS A 107 2.20 6.12 -11.92
CA LYS A 107 2.83 6.02 -13.25
C LYS A 107 2.60 4.67 -13.93
N TYR A 108 2.30 3.62 -13.15
CA TYR A 108 2.18 2.24 -13.65
C TYR A 108 0.74 1.69 -13.60
N MET A 109 -0.24 2.54 -13.26
CA MET A 109 -1.67 2.30 -13.48
C MET A 109 -2.10 2.86 -14.83
#